data_AF-A0A2D4K4E7-F1
#
_entry.id   AF-A0A2D4K4E7-F1
#
_cell.length_a   1.000
_cell.length_b   1.000
_cell.length_c   1.000
_cell.angle_alpha   90.00
_cell.angle_beta   90.00
_cell.angle_gamma   90.00
#
_symmetry.space_group_name_H-M   'P 1'
#
loop_
_entity.id
_entity.type
_entity.pdbx_description
1 polymer ?
#
loop_
_entity_poly.entity_id
_entity_poly.type
_entity_poly.pdbx_seq_one_letter_code
_entity_poly.pdbx_strand_id
1 'polypeptide(L)'
;IGLEGGGAPTGLRPDAAMQRAELMPLLKMVLRPGEPWYLIDSRWFKQWKKYVGFESWDLYNVGEPNVFPGPIDNSGFFTDSETQTLKKHLIEELDYVLVPTEAWDKLAAWYGCMEGQKPIVRKVVEYGLFVKHCKVEVYLLELKLCQDSDPTELVDSYFSKVDTIATIEKEMRKQFNIP
;
A
#
# COMPACT_ATOMS: atom_id res chain seq x y z
N ILE A 1 -2.83 17.14 36.50
CA ILE A 1 -2.86 16.14 35.40
C ILE A 1 -3.33 16.85 34.14
N GLY A 2 -2.40 17.54 33.48
CA GLY A 2 -2.64 18.20 32.20
C GLY A 2 -1.72 17.54 31.19
N LEU A 3 -2.31 16.90 30.19
CA LEU A 3 -1.64 16.48 28.96
C LEU A 3 -2.57 16.85 27.81
N GLU A 4 -2.56 18.14 27.46
CA GLU A 4 -2.90 18.58 26.12
C GLU A 4 -1.61 18.59 25.29
N GLY A 5 -1.68 18.13 24.04
CA GLY A 5 -0.58 18.30 23.09
C GLY A 5 -0.37 17.19 22.08
N GLY A 6 -1.43 16.54 21.57
CA GLY A 6 -1.34 15.80 20.32
C GLY A 6 -1.24 16.80 19.17
N GLY A 7 -0.10 16.84 18.47
CA GLY A 7 0.23 17.85 17.47
C GLY A 7 -0.87 18.03 16.41
N ALA A 8 -1.34 19.26 16.26
CA ALA A 8 -2.26 19.64 15.20
C ALA A 8 -1.56 19.59 13.83
N PRO A 9 -2.19 19.07 12.76
CA PRO A 9 -1.64 19.18 11.41
C PRO A 9 -1.64 20.65 10.98
N THR A 10 -0.46 21.19 10.69
CA THR A 10 -0.23 22.58 10.28
C THR A 10 -0.55 22.85 8.80
N GLY A 11 -1.64 22.31 8.29
CA GLY A 11 -2.19 22.65 6.99
C GLY A 11 -3.72 22.57 7.05
N LEU A 12 -4.41 23.65 6.68
CA LEU A 12 -5.88 23.65 6.63
C LEU A 12 -6.33 22.52 5.70
N ARG A 13 -6.95 21.47 6.26
CA ARG A 13 -7.64 20.45 5.47
C ARG A 13 -8.70 21.16 4.62
N PRO A 14 -8.67 21.00 3.28
CA PRO A 14 -9.64 21.65 2.43
C PRO A 14 -11.03 21.02 2.61
N ASP A 15 -12.08 21.70 2.15
CA ASP A 15 -13.43 21.16 2.23
C ASP A 15 -13.60 19.86 1.42
N ALA A 16 -14.69 19.14 1.70
CA ALA A 16 -15.00 17.86 1.07
C ALA A 16 -15.01 17.92 -0.46
N ALA A 17 -15.54 18.99 -1.04
CA ALA A 17 -15.66 19.14 -2.49
C ALA A 17 -14.28 19.32 -3.13
N MET A 18 -13.41 20.13 -2.53
CA MET A 18 -12.04 20.35 -2.97
C MET A 18 -11.20 19.07 -2.85
N GLN A 19 -11.29 18.36 -1.71
CA GLN A 19 -10.61 17.08 -1.56
C GLN A 19 -10.98 16.08 -2.65
N ARG A 20 -12.29 15.95 -2.93
CA ARG A 20 -12.80 15.10 -4.01
C ARG A 20 -12.26 15.53 -5.36
N ALA A 21 -12.29 16.83 -5.67
CA ALA A 21 -11.81 17.37 -6.93
C ALA A 21 -10.31 17.14 -7.15
N GLU A 22 -9.50 17.33 -6.10
CA GLU A 22 -8.04 17.12 -6.16
C GLU A 22 -7.66 15.65 -6.28
N LEU A 23 -8.34 14.73 -5.57
CA LEU A 23 -7.99 13.31 -5.59
C LEU A 23 -8.58 12.54 -6.76
N MET A 24 -9.72 12.96 -7.32
CA MET A 24 -10.36 12.25 -8.43
C MET A 24 -9.45 12.00 -9.65
N PRO A 25 -8.65 12.96 -10.16
CA PRO A 25 -7.73 12.68 -11.26
C PRO A 25 -6.56 11.80 -10.83
N LEU A 26 -6.07 11.93 -9.59
CA LEU A 26 -4.94 11.16 -9.07
C LEU A 26 -5.29 9.68 -8.94
N LEU A 27 -6.49 9.36 -8.49
CA LEU A 27 -6.99 7.98 -8.38
C LEU A 27 -7.23 7.31 -9.74
N LYS A 28 -7.16 8.05 -10.84
CA LYS A 28 -7.25 7.54 -12.23
C LYS A 28 -5.89 7.46 -12.93
N MET A 29 -4.79 7.74 -12.22
CA MET A 29 -3.46 7.68 -12.80
C MET A 29 -3.14 6.27 -13.29
N VAL A 30 -2.52 6.20 -14.47
CA VAL A 30 -2.04 4.95 -15.04
C VAL A 30 -0.72 4.57 -14.37
N LEU A 31 -0.56 3.29 -14.05
CA LEU A 31 0.66 2.74 -13.48
C LEU A 31 1.84 2.90 -14.45
N ARG A 32 2.99 3.43 -13.96
CA ARG A 32 4.25 3.43 -14.72
C ARG A 32 5.34 2.64 -13.99
N PRO A 33 6.17 1.85 -14.70
CA PRO A 33 7.19 1.03 -14.07
C PRO A 33 8.12 1.83 -13.16
N GLY A 34 8.40 1.30 -11.97
CA GLY A 34 9.28 1.91 -10.98
C GLY A 34 8.62 2.96 -10.09
N GLU A 35 7.42 3.45 -10.43
CA GLU A 35 6.73 4.45 -9.61
C GLU A 35 6.27 3.87 -8.26
N PRO A 36 6.39 4.65 -7.16
CA PRO A 36 5.88 4.25 -5.86
C PRO A 36 4.37 4.50 -5.74
N TRP A 37 3.70 3.51 -5.17
CA TRP A 37 2.27 3.50 -4.84
C TRP A 37 2.09 3.05 -3.39
N TYR A 38 1.03 3.53 -2.75
CA TYR A 38 0.80 3.36 -1.32
C TYR A 38 -0.47 2.57 -1.06
N LEU A 39 -0.41 1.68 -0.07
CA LEU A 39 -1.59 0.94 0.39
C LEU A 39 -2.34 1.76 1.44
N ILE A 40 -3.66 1.81 1.28
CA ILE A 40 -4.60 2.36 2.27
C ILE A 40 -5.66 1.31 2.57
N ASP A 41 -5.97 1.09 3.85
CA ASP A 41 -7.07 0.22 4.29
C ASP A 41 -8.39 0.60 3.62
N SER A 42 -9.05 -0.39 3.01
CA SER A 42 -10.26 -0.14 2.23
C SER A 42 -11.40 0.38 3.10
N ARG A 43 -11.43 0.07 4.40
CA ARG A 43 -12.45 0.58 5.34
C ARG A 43 -12.24 2.06 5.56
N TRP A 44 -11.01 2.48 5.86
CA TRP A 44 -10.66 3.90 5.99
C TRP A 44 -10.99 4.65 4.70
N PHE A 45 -10.60 4.10 3.55
CA PHE A 45 -10.82 4.75 2.26
C PHE A 45 -12.31 4.83 1.88
N LYS A 46 -13.10 3.79 2.14
CA LYS A 46 -14.57 3.80 1.97
C LYS A 46 -15.22 4.86 2.88
N GLN A 47 -14.72 5.01 4.10
CA GLN A 47 -15.20 6.02 5.04
C GLN A 47 -14.89 7.44 4.54
N TRP A 48 -13.66 7.66 4.03
CA TRP A 48 -13.28 8.90 3.38
C TRP A 48 -14.15 9.21 2.16
N LYS A 49 -14.42 8.23 1.29
CA LYS A 49 -15.29 8.42 0.12
C LYS A 49 -16.69 8.92 0.51
N LYS A 50 -17.28 8.35 1.58
CA LYS A 50 -18.55 8.82 2.13
C LYS A 50 -18.46 10.25 2.65
N TYR A 51 -17.40 10.55 3.43
CA TYR A 51 -17.18 11.87 4.00
C TYR A 51 -17.08 12.96 2.93
N VAL A 52 -16.42 12.68 1.80
CA VAL A 52 -16.25 13.66 0.71
C VAL A 52 -17.33 13.58 -0.37
N GLY A 53 -18.29 12.67 -0.25
CA GLY A 53 -19.32 12.42 -1.27
C GLY A 53 -18.70 12.00 -2.60
N PHE A 54 -17.72 11.11 -2.58
CA PHE A 54 -16.93 10.74 -3.76
C PHE A 54 -17.81 10.11 -4.85
N GLU A 55 -18.77 9.26 -4.44
CA GLU A 55 -19.78 8.64 -5.30
C GLU A 55 -21.09 9.45 -5.28
N SER A 56 -21.87 9.39 -6.36
CA SER A 56 -23.09 10.20 -6.49
C SER A 56 -24.18 9.86 -5.48
N TRP A 57 -24.14 8.66 -4.89
CA TRP A 57 -25.07 8.23 -3.82
C TRP A 57 -24.59 8.58 -2.41
N ASP A 58 -23.34 9.02 -2.23
CA ASP A 58 -22.76 9.36 -0.92
C ASP A 58 -23.07 10.80 -0.48
N LEU A 59 -23.87 11.55 -1.25
CA LEU A 59 -24.10 12.99 -1.05
C LEU A 59 -24.84 13.34 0.25
N TYR A 60 -25.52 12.39 0.88
CA TYR A 60 -26.36 12.65 2.06
C TYR A 60 -25.57 12.97 3.33
N ASN A 61 -24.38 12.38 3.51
CA ASN A 61 -23.60 12.51 4.75
C ASN A 61 -22.32 13.33 4.56
N VAL A 62 -22.22 14.12 3.48
CA VAL A 62 -21.00 14.85 3.13
C VAL A 62 -20.63 15.85 4.23
N GLY A 63 -19.39 15.75 4.70
CA GLY A 63 -18.88 16.63 5.75
C GLY A 63 -19.40 16.32 7.16
N GLU A 64 -20.30 15.34 7.34
CA GLU A 64 -20.84 15.02 8.66
C GLU A 64 -19.77 14.43 9.58
N PRO A 65 -19.75 14.80 10.88
CA PRO A 65 -18.77 14.28 11.85
C PRO A 65 -18.86 12.76 12.07
N ASN A 66 -20.04 12.16 11.91
CA ASN A 66 -20.28 10.72 12.10
C ASN A 66 -19.57 9.84 11.06
N VAL A 67 -19.26 10.41 9.88
CA VAL A 67 -18.59 9.73 8.78
C VAL A 67 -17.16 10.22 8.58
N PHE A 68 -16.67 11.08 9.47
CA PHE A 68 -15.28 11.53 9.46
C PHE A 68 -14.33 10.33 9.61
N PRO A 69 -13.39 10.10 8.68
CA PRO A 69 -12.58 8.88 8.68
C PRO A 69 -11.49 8.84 9.76
N GLY A 70 -11.14 9.98 10.36
CA GLY A 70 -10.00 10.07 11.28
C GLY A 70 -8.64 9.92 10.57
N PRO A 71 -7.55 9.75 11.32
CA PRO A 71 -6.22 9.48 10.76
C PRO A 71 -6.20 8.20 9.93
N ILE A 72 -5.34 8.15 8.91
CA ILE A 72 -5.14 6.94 8.10
C ILE A 72 -4.71 5.80 9.02
N ASP A 73 -5.51 4.73 9.04
CA ASP A 73 -5.26 3.55 9.85
C ASP A 73 -5.11 2.31 8.98
N ASN A 74 -3.87 1.82 8.92
CA ASN A 74 -3.47 0.60 8.22
C ASN A 74 -3.21 -0.57 9.19
N SER A 75 -3.61 -0.46 10.46
CA SER A 75 -3.40 -1.50 11.49
C SER A 75 -3.99 -2.85 11.10
N GLY A 76 -5.09 -2.83 10.34
CA GLY A 76 -5.76 -4.01 9.80
C GLY A 76 -4.85 -4.90 8.94
N PHE A 77 -3.76 -4.36 8.41
CA PHE A 77 -2.82 -5.10 7.57
C PHE A 77 -1.73 -5.84 8.33
N PHE A 78 -1.46 -5.52 9.59
CA PHE A 78 -0.27 -6.03 10.25
C PHE A 78 -0.54 -7.32 11.03
N THR A 79 0.36 -8.31 10.91
CA THR A 79 0.40 -9.48 11.79
C THR A 79 1.04 -9.16 13.13
N ASP A 80 1.89 -8.14 13.14
CA ASP A 80 2.60 -7.63 14.31
C ASP A 80 2.66 -6.11 14.20
N SER A 81 2.11 -5.44 15.21
CA SER A 81 2.01 -3.98 15.28
C SER A 81 3.36 -3.28 15.49
N GLU A 82 4.34 -3.95 16.10
CA GLU A 82 5.65 -3.35 16.38
C GLU A 82 6.52 -3.36 15.12
N THR A 83 6.64 -4.53 14.47
CA THR A 83 7.43 -4.68 13.24
C THR A 83 6.70 -4.16 12.00
N GLN A 84 5.38 -3.96 12.07
CA GLN A 84 4.50 -3.61 10.95
C GLN A 84 4.63 -4.62 9.79
N THR A 85 4.77 -5.90 10.14
CA THR A 85 4.83 -6.99 9.18
C THR A 85 3.47 -7.18 8.51
N LEU A 86 3.43 -7.10 7.19
CA LEU A 86 2.20 -7.21 6.40
C LEU A 86 1.66 -8.65 6.44
N LYS A 87 0.35 -8.80 6.69
CA LYS A 87 -0.40 -10.05 6.50
C LYS A 87 -0.20 -10.56 5.10
N LYS A 88 -0.09 -11.88 4.93
CA LYS A 88 -0.10 -12.50 3.60
C LYS A 88 -1.51 -12.43 3.00
N HIS A 89 -1.59 -12.46 1.66
CA HIS A 89 -2.84 -12.63 0.91
C HIS A 89 -3.87 -11.50 1.03
N LEU A 90 -3.48 -10.27 1.36
CA LEU A 90 -4.40 -9.14 1.20
C LEU A 90 -4.80 -8.98 -0.27
N ILE A 91 -6.07 -8.69 -0.51
CA ILE A 91 -6.68 -8.58 -1.83
C ILE A 91 -6.95 -7.10 -2.15
N GLU A 92 -6.44 -6.66 -3.31
CA GLU A 92 -6.69 -5.33 -3.87
C GLU A 92 -8.21 -5.09 -4.07
N GLU A 93 -8.70 -3.89 -3.79
CA GLU A 93 -10.12 -3.46 -3.78
C GLU A 93 -11.00 -4.11 -2.69
N LEU A 94 -10.60 -5.23 -2.09
CA LEU A 94 -11.28 -5.83 -0.95
C LEU A 94 -10.71 -5.32 0.38
N ASP A 95 -9.42 -5.54 0.60
CA ASP A 95 -8.72 -5.23 1.85
C ASP A 95 -8.04 -3.87 1.78
N TYR A 96 -7.46 -3.53 0.63
CA TYR A 96 -6.75 -2.26 0.43
C TYR A 96 -7.07 -1.63 -0.91
N VAL A 97 -6.82 -0.33 -1.01
CA VAL A 97 -6.72 0.39 -2.29
C VAL A 97 -5.28 0.84 -2.51
N LEU A 98 -4.92 1.06 -3.77
CA LEU A 98 -3.62 1.61 -4.15
C LEU A 98 -3.80 3.06 -4.60
N VAL A 99 -2.98 3.96 -4.06
CA VAL A 99 -2.97 5.37 -4.43
C VAL A 99 -1.57 5.81 -4.86
N PRO A 100 -1.45 6.72 -5.85
CA PRO A 100 -0.15 7.29 -6.22
C PRO A 100 0.40 8.17 -5.10
N THR A 101 1.70 8.49 -5.18
CA THR A 101 2.41 9.31 -4.19
C THR A 101 1.70 10.62 -3.86
N GLU A 102 1.27 11.37 -4.87
CA GLU A 102 0.62 12.66 -4.65
C GLU A 102 -0.71 12.53 -3.89
N ALA A 103 -1.47 11.47 -4.14
CA ALA A 103 -2.71 11.20 -3.42
C ALA A 103 -2.44 10.81 -1.96
N TRP A 104 -1.42 9.96 -1.73
CA TRP A 104 -0.97 9.62 -0.39
C TRP A 104 -0.55 10.85 0.41
N ASP A 105 0.30 11.70 -0.17
CA ASP A 105 0.83 12.88 0.51
C ASP A 105 -0.29 13.86 0.91
N LYS A 106 -1.28 14.06 0.03
CA LYS A 106 -2.48 14.86 0.32
C LYS A 106 -3.30 14.26 1.46
N LEU A 107 -3.63 12.97 1.39
CA LEU A 107 -4.42 12.30 2.43
C LEU A 107 -3.70 12.33 3.78
N ALA A 108 -2.39 12.04 3.80
CA ALA A 108 -1.58 12.08 5.01
C ALA A 108 -1.48 13.50 5.58
N ALA A 109 -1.37 14.54 4.74
CA ALA A 109 -1.37 15.94 5.20
C ALA A 109 -2.73 16.37 5.78
N TRP A 110 -3.84 15.89 5.21
CA TRP A 110 -5.19 16.28 5.61
C TRP A 110 -5.72 15.56 6.85
N TYR A 111 -5.36 14.28 7.00
CA TYR A 111 -5.91 13.40 8.04
C TYR A 111 -4.87 12.95 9.05
N GLY A 112 -3.59 13.06 8.73
CA GLY A 112 -2.53 12.40 9.49
C GLY A 112 -2.54 10.89 9.30
N CYS A 113 -1.60 10.22 9.96
CA CYS A 113 -1.55 8.77 10.07
C CYS A 113 -1.71 8.39 11.54
N MET A 114 -2.23 7.19 11.81
CA MET A 114 -2.24 6.64 13.16
C MET A 114 -0.81 6.64 13.72
N GLU A 115 -0.67 7.02 14.99
CA GLU A 115 0.61 7.18 15.66
C GLU A 115 1.47 5.91 15.56
N GLY A 116 2.74 6.08 15.22
CA GLY A 116 3.70 4.99 15.05
C GLY A 116 3.62 4.24 13.71
N GLN A 117 2.54 4.36 12.94
CA GLN A 117 2.43 3.69 11.63
C GLN A 117 3.29 4.37 10.55
N LYS A 118 3.95 3.56 9.73
CA LYS A 118 4.74 4.00 8.59
C LYS A 118 3.95 3.83 7.28
N PRO A 119 4.19 4.67 6.26
CA PRO A 119 3.63 4.47 4.93
C PRO A 119 3.99 3.09 4.36
N ILE A 120 3.01 2.38 3.81
CA ILE A 120 3.23 1.08 3.16
C ILE A 120 3.39 1.32 1.66
N VAL A 121 4.64 1.54 1.24
CA VAL A 121 4.99 1.82 -0.17
C VAL A 121 5.38 0.56 -0.92
N ARG A 122 4.97 0.47 -2.18
CA ARG A 122 5.29 -0.60 -3.14
C ARG A 122 5.57 -0.02 -4.51
N LYS A 123 6.29 -0.76 -5.35
CA LYS A 123 6.69 -0.31 -6.69
C LYS A 123 5.82 -0.95 -7.75
N VAL A 124 5.55 -0.20 -8.81
CA VAL A 124 5.01 -0.76 -10.05
C VAL A 124 6.08 -1.57 -10.75
N VAL A 125 5.73 -2.79 -11.14
CA VAL A 125 6.53 -3.66 -11.99
C VAL A 125 5.80 -3.91 -13.31
N GLU A 126 6.57 -4.10 -14.38
CA GLU A 126 6.05 -4.45 -15.69
C GLU A 126 6.32 -5.92 -15.98
N TYR A 127 5.28 -6.70 -16.27
CA TYR A 127 5.41 -8.12 -16.58
C TYR A 127 4.66 -8.51 -17.85
N GLY A 128 4.97 -9.70 -18.37
CA GLY A 128 4.42 -10.23 -19.62
C GLY A 128 5.47 -10.34 -20.72
N LEU A 129 5.41 -11.45 -21.47
CA LEU A 129 6.38 -11.75 -22.53
C LEU A 129 6.05 -11.06 -23.86
N PHE A 130 4.76 -10.88 -24.15
CA PHE A 130 4.28 -10.31 -25.41
C PHE A 130 3.52 -9.01 -25.17
N VAL A 131 2.47 -9.08 -24.34
CA VAL A 131 1.72 -7.91 -23.88
C VAL A 131 2.26 -7.53 -22.51
N LYS A 132 2.69 -6.28 -22.37
CA LYS A 132 3.20 -5.72 -21.12
C LYS A 132 2.04 -5.21 -20.27
N HIS A 133 2.05 -5.61 -19.00
CA HIS A 133 1.11 -5.14 -17.98
C HIS A 133 1.89 -4.54 -16.82
N CYS A 134 1.50 -3.34 -16.40
CA CYS A 134 2.00 -2.73 -15.17
C CYS A 134 1.11 -3.14 -14.00
N LYS A 135 1.70 -3.53 -12.88
CA LYS A 135 0.98 -3.75 -11.61
C LYS A 135 1.87 -3.38 -10.43
N VAL A 136 1.27 -2.87 -9.36
CA VAL A 136 2.00 -2.69 -8.08
C VAL A 136 2.31 -4.07 -7.47
N GLU A 137 3.59 -4.35 -7.25
CA GLU A 137 4.02 -5.60 -6.63
C GLU A 137 3.94 -5.48 -5.10
N VAL A 138 2.80 -5.88 -4.53
CA VAL A 138 2.57 -5.82 -3.08
C VAL A 138 3.31 -6.91 -2.32
N TYR A 139 3.33 -8.12 -2.88
CA TYR A 139 4.06 -9.28 -2.37
C TYR A 139 5.04 -9.77 -3.41
N LEU A 140 6.27 -10.02 -2.95
CA LEU A 140 7.26 -10.76 -3.72
C LEU A 140 6.82 -12.23 -3.87
N LEU A 141 7.30 -12.88 -4.92
CA LEU A 141 7.13 -14.31 -5.11
C LEU A 141 8.00 -15.05 -4.10
N GLU A 142 7.35 -15.82 -3.22
CA GLU A 142 8.02 -16.73 -2.30
C GLU A 142 8.37 -18.03 -3.04
N LEU A 143 9.67 -18.35 -3.11
CA LEU A 143 10.21 -19.60 -3.65
C LEU A 143 10.94 -20.35 -2.55
N LYS A 144 10.76 -21.67 -2.51
CA LYS A 144 11.56 -22.57 -1.67
C LYS A 144 12.71 -23.12 -2.49
N LEU A 145 13.94 -22.75 -2.12
CA LEU A 145 15.16 -23.16 -2.82
C LEU A 145 15.81 -24.34 -2.09
N CYS A 146 16.43 -25.26 -2.81
CA CYS A 146 17.24 -26.36 -2.25
C CYS A 146 18.39 -26.72 -3.18
N GLN A 147 19.35 -27.47 -2.65
CA GLN A 147 20.36 -28.16 -3.45
C GLN A 147 19.87 -29.55 -3.87
N ASP A 148 20.33 -30.03 -5.02
CA ASP A 148 20.05 -31.40 -5.48
C ASP A 148 20.59 -32.47 -4.51
N SER A 149 21.74 -32.19 -3.87
CA SER A 149 22.36 -33.09 -2.88
C SER A 149 21.62 -33.17 -1.55
N ASP A 150 20.79 -32.17 -1.23
CA ASP A 150 19.93 -32.16 -0.06
C ASP A 150 18.58 -31.48 -0.39
N PRO A 151 17.63 -32.24 -0.97
CA PRO A 151 16.33 -31.71 -1.35
C PRO A 151 15.41 -31.46 -0.14
N THR A 152 15.85 -31.80 1.08
CA THR A 152 15.07 -31.62 2.29
C THR A 152 15.35 -30.28 2.98
N GLU A 153 16.54 -29.72 2.78
CA GLU A 153 16.90 -28.40 3.25
C GLU A 153 16.31 -27.32 2.33
N LEU A 154 15.10 -26.87 2.67
CA LEU A 154 14.40 -25.80 1.95
C LEU A 154 14.69 -24.43 2.59
N VAL A 155 15.13 -23.48 1.77
CA VAL A 155 15.33 -22.09 2.18
C VAL A 155 14.28 -21.19 1.50
N ASP A 156 13.53 -20.46 2.31
CA ASP A 156 12.56 -19.48 1.81
C ASP A 156 13.31 -18.26 1.23
N SER A 157 12.99 -17.92 -0.01
CA SER A 157 13.57 -16.79 -0.73
C SER A 157 12.48 -16.00 -1.45
N TYR A 158 12.68 -14.69 -1.60
CA TYR A 158 11.67 -13.77 -2.11
C TYR A 158 12.20 -13.02 -3.32
N PHE A 159 11.50 -13.14 -4.44
CA PHE A 159 11.91 -12.56 -5.72
C PHE A 159 10.80 -11.67 -6.29
N SER A 160 11.19 -10.65 -7.04
CA SER A 160 10.23 -9.91 -7.86
C SER A 160 9.75 -10.79 -9.02
N LYS A 161 8.52 -10.59 -9.47
CA LYS A 161 7.97 -11.24 -10.68
C LYS A 161 8.73 -10.90 -11.96
N VAL A 162 9.53 -9.82 -11.93
CA VAL A 162 10.37 -9.42 -13.05
C VAL A 162 11.81 -9.90 -12.94
N ASP A 163 12.16 -10.57 -11.83
CA ASP A 163 13.46 -11.20 -11.70
C ASP A 163 13.58 -12.34 -12.72
N THR A 164 14.76 -12.44 -13.32
CA THR A 164 15.06 -13.48 -14.31
C THR A 164 15.48 -14.77 -13.62
N ILE A 165 15.38 -15.89 -14.33
CA ILE A 165 15.94 -17.17 -13.86
C ILE A 165 17.43 -17.03 -13.52
N ALA A 166 18.20 -16.23 -14.27
CA ALA A 166 19.60 -15.94 -13.96
C ALA A 166 19.78 -15.22 -12.61
N THR A 167 18.82 -14.38 -12.22
CA THR A 167 18.83 -13.70 -10.90
C THR A 167 18.58 -14.70 -9.78
N ILE A 168 17.61 -15.60 -9.98
CA ILE A 168 17.31 -16.70 -9.04
C ILE A 168 18.51 -17.63 -8.92
N GLU A 169 19.10 -18.07 -10.04
CA GLU A 169 20.29 -18.93 -10.07
C GLU A 169 21.47 -18.28 -9.34
N LYS A 170 21.71 -16.98 -9.57
CA LYS A 170 22.77 -16.25 -8.87
C LYS A 170 22.56 -16.23 -7.36
N GLU A 171 21.32 -16.02 -6.90
CA GLU A 171 21.01 -16.06 -5.47
C GLU A 171 21.14 -17.49 -4.91
N MET A 172 20.70 -18.52 -5.64
CA MET A 172 20.91 -19.92 -5.26
C MET A 172 22.40 -20.24 -5.10
N ARG A 173 23.25 -19.84 -6.06
CA ARG A 173 24.70 -20.06 -5.98
C ARG A 173 25.31 -19.41 -4.75
N LYS A 174 24.92 -18.16 -4.48
CA LYS A 174 25.35 -17.42 -3.28
C LYS A 174 24.88 -18.09 -2.00
N GLN A 175 23.61 -18.47 -1.92
CA GLN A 175 22.98 -19.00 -0.71
C GLN A 175 23.55 -20.38 -0.35
N PHE A 176 23.88 -21.19 -1.36
CA PHE A 176 24.42 -22.54 -1.16
C PHE A 176 25.92 -22.68 -1.42
N ASN A 177 26.66 -21.55 -1.50
CA ASN A 177 28.10 -21.51 -1.74
C ASN A 177 28.57 -22.34 -2.97
N ILE A 178 27.79 -22.30 -4.04
CA ILE A 178 28.12 -22.96 -5.32
C ILE A 178 28.98 -21.98 -6.15
N PRO A 179 30.15 -22.40 -6.64
CA PRO A 179 31.05 -21.54 -7.40
C PRO A 179 30.47 -21.08 -8.75
#